data_AF-A0A2J6WSS6-F1
#
_entry.id   AF-A0A2J6WSS6-F1
#
_cell.length_a   1.000
_cell.length_b   1.000
_cell.length_c   1.000
_cell.angle_alpha   90.00
_cell.angle_beta   90.00
_cell.angle_gamma   90.00
#
_symmetry.space_group_name_H-M   'P 1'
#
loop_
_entity.id
_entity.type
_entity.pdbx_description
1 polymer ?
#
loop_
_entity_poly.entity_id
_entity_poly.type
_entity_poly.pdbx_seq_one_letter_code
_entity_poly.pdbx_strand_id
1 'polypeptide(L)'
;MDFLSVPLPKRVEEEKIRGNFSSAMRIIDQYLSLDIPEDLRKRLEYEKFRLPLMAKDYGIGRKKAIRMLKEKIDGIDEEEFNSYINSGLVDYIKLEGRERYFNRFVNNLIFLKPELGERLKEKEDTRIKSLVNESIRRITDGERHTYGVISGIRIRMEREGFYRVWLPFPVENGFSKKVRLIRASHGNYFISDNMDHRTIYMEGKGKEFFAEFYYEISEMGIDDTYPKGDKHISEKLPHVRFSPYLRNLAESIVKDEEDPVMKARRIYAWVVSHVRYNYVPEYIHFDNIGEYMASSLRGDCGMQALLFITLSRISGVYAKWQSGWFVTPFSITPHDWAQVYADNGWIPVDPSFGNEFKGNPWRSDFYFGSLDAFRMVANEDFQAPFIPDKRYFRSDPVDNQRGEVEDENGNIYFDKRKLKLYVKKFERIE
;
A
#
# COMPACT_ATOMS: atom_id res chain seq x y z
N MET A 1 -5.23 -13.92 -8.34
CA MET A 1 -5.30 -14.40 -6.93
C MET A 1 -6.73 -14.82 -6.61
N ASP A 2 -7.40 -15.44 -7.59
CA ASP A 2 -8.85 -15.40 -7.66
C ASP A 2 -9.49 -16.36 -6.65
N PHE A 3 -8.72 -17.36 -6.21
CA PHE A 3 -9.07 -18.26 -5.11
C PHE A 3 -9.43 -17.53 -3.81
N LEU A 4 -8.98 -16.27 -3.60
CA LEU A 4 -9.43 -15.44 -2.46
C LEU A 4 -10.92 -15.07 -2.54
N SER A 5 -11.54 -15.20 -3.71
CA SER A 5 -12.98 -15.07 -3.89
C SER A 5 -13.78 -16.27 -3.37
N VAL A 6 -13.15 -17.43 -3.19
CA VAL A 6 -13.78 -18.64 -2.66
C VAL A 6 -13.99 -18.47 -1.16
N PRO A 7 -15.22 -18.58 -0.63
CA PRO A 7 -15.46 -18.44 0.80
C PRO A 7 -14.71 -19.50 1.61
N LEU A 8 -14.29 -19.15 2.82
CA LEU A 8 -13.75 -20.15 3.74
C LEU A 8 -14.87 -21.09 4.20
N PRO A 9 -14.54 -22.36 4.51
CA PRO A 9 -15.46 -23.20 5.27
C PRO A 9 -15.83 -22.51 6.58
N LYS A 10 -17.13 -22.47 6.89
CA LYS A 10 -17.70 -21.70 8.01
C LYS A 10 -16.91 -21.83 9.33
N ARG A 11 -16.53 -23.06 9.70
CA ARG A 11 -15.74 -23.30 10.93
C ARG A 11 -14.33 -22.69 10.89
N VAL A 12 -13.68 -22.68 9.73
CA VAL A 12 -12.36 -22.04 9.57
C VAL A 12 -12.50 -20.53 9.76
N GLU A 13 -13.53 -19.93 9.16
CA GLU A 13 -13.83 -18.51 9.28
C GLU A 13 -14.16 -18.10 10.73
N GLU A 14 -15.01 -18.85 11.42
CA GLU A 14 -15.37 -18.61 12.82
C GLU A 14 -14.14 -18.63 13.74
N GLU A 15 -13.27 -19.64 13.60
CA GLU A 15 -12.06 -19.75 14.42
C GLU A 15 -11.04 -18.67 14.07
N LYS A 16 -10.93 -18.28 12.79
CA LYS A 16 -10.11 -17.13 12.37
C LYS A 16 -10.61 -15.83 13.01
N ILE A 17 -11.90 -15.52 12.92
CA ILE A 17 -12.50 -14.30 13.48
C ILE A 17 -12.33 -14.26 15.00
N ARG A 18 -12.46 -15.40 15.68
CA ARG A 18 -12.23 -15.51 17.13
C ARG A 18 -10.76 -15.39 17.52
N GLY A 19 -9.83 -15.50 16.57
CA GLY A 19 -8.38 -15.52 16.81
C GLY A 19 -7.83 -16.84 17.32
N ASN A 20 -8.57 -17.95 17.15
CA ASN A 20 -8.16 -19.31 17.51
C ASN A 20 -7.38 -19.96 16.35
N PHE A 21 -6.24 -19.39 15.99
CA PHE A 21 -5.50 -19.79 14.78
C PHE A 21 -5.06 -21.25 14.81
N SER A 22 -4.69 -21.78 15.97
CA SER A 22 -4.31 -23.19 16.14
C SER A 22 -5.48 -24.13 15.81
N SER A 23 -6.69 -23.74 16.19
CA SER A 23 -7.92 -24.47 15.87
C SER A 23 -8.22 -24.37 14.37
N ALA A 24 -8.17 -23.16 13.80
CA ALA A 24 -8.37 -22.93 12.37
C ALA A 24 -7.40 -23.75 11.50
N MET A 25 -6.11 -23.79 11.87
CA MET A 25 -5.10 -24.59 11.14
C MET A 25 -5.39 -26.09 11.16
N ARG A 26 -5.81 -26.66 12.31
CA ARG A 26 -6.18 -28.08 12.38
C ARG A 26 -7.39 -28.40 11.51
N ILE A 27 -8.37 -27.49 11.46
CA ILE A 27 -9.55 -27.65 10.61
C ILE A 27 -9.15 -27.57 9.13
N ILE A 28 -8.28 -26.62 8.77
CA ILE A 28 -7.71 -26.53 7.42
C ILE A 28 -7.01 -27.84 7.03
N ASP A 29 -6.19 -28.42 7.90
CA ASP A 29 -5.50 -29.68 7.64
C ASP A 29 -6.47 -30.85 7.39
N GLN A 30 -7.61 -30.87 8.10
CA GLN A 30 -8.68 -31.84 7.84
C GLN A 30 -9.34 -31.64 6.48
N TYR A 31 -9.54 -30.40 6.03
CA TYR A 31 -10.07 -30.16 4.68
C TYR A 31 -9.07 -30.55 3.60
N LEU A 32 -7.78 -30.25 3.80
CA LEU A 32 -6.72 -30.54 2.83
C LEU A 32 -6.45 -32.03 2.64
N SER A 33 -6.81 -32.88 3.61
CA SER A 33 -6.75 -34.34 3.49
C SER A 33 -7.92 -34.96 2.72
N LEU A 34 -8.97 -34.18 2.43
CA LEU A 34 -10.10 -34.61 1.62
C LEU A 34 -9.85 -34.36 0.14
N ASP A 35 -10.64 -35.03 -0.69
CA ASP A 35 -10.81 -34.66 -2.09
C ASP A 35 -11.74 -33.44 -2.18
N ILE A 36 -11.15 -32.27 -2.43
CA ILE A 36 -11.83 -30.97 -2.46
C ILE A 36 -11.51 -30.24 -3.77
N PRO A 37 -12.39 -29.34 -4.24
CA PRO A 37 -12.13 -28.53 -5.43
C PRO A 37 -10.81 -27.76 -5.33
N GLU A 38 -10.11 -27.64 -6.46
CA GLU A 38 -8.77 -27.05 -6.52
C GLU A 38 -8.71 -25.60 -6.02
N ASP A 39 -9.71 -24.77 -6.33
CA ASP A 39 -9.73 -23.39 -5.85
C ASP A 39 -9.94 -23.29 -4.33
N LEU A 40 -10.70 -24.24 -3.75
CA LEU A 40 -10.82 -24.34 -2.29
C LEU A 40 -9.51 -24.81 -1.66
N ARG A 41 -8.79 -25.75 -2.29
CA ARG A 41 -7.47 -26.19 -1.86
C ARG A 41 -6.49 -25.01 -1.80
N LYS A 42 -6.38 -24.25 -2.89
CA LYS A 42 -5.53 -23.03 -2.95
C LYS A 42 -5.92 -21.99 -1.90
N ARG A 43 -7.22 -21.74 -1.71
CA ARG A 43 -7.73 -20.84 -0.66
C ARG A 43 -7.28 -21.26 0.73
N LEU A 44 -7.37 -22.55 1.05
CA LEU A 44 -7.01 -23.10 2.35
C LEU A 44 -5.51 -23.15 2.59
N GLU A 45 -4.71 -23.50 1.58
CA GLU A 45 -3.24 -23.43 1.63
C GLU A 45 -2.75 -22.00 1.86
N TYR A 46 -3.37 -21.02 1.19
CA TYR A 46 -3.09 -19.62 1.42
C TYR A 46 -3.51 -19.15 2.82
N GLU A 47 -4.65 -19.61 3.32
CA GLU A 47 -5.08 -19.31 4.70
C GLU A 47 -4.06 -19.82 5.72
N LYS A 48 -3.58 -21.06 5.54
CA LYS A 48 -2.56 -21.67 6.39
C LYS A 48 -1.25 -20.88 6.35
N PHE A 49 -0.88 -20.32 5.19
CA PHE A 49 0.28 -19.45 5.05
C PHE A 49 0.12 -18.12 5.80
N ARG A 50 -1.04 -17.45 5.71
CA ARG A 50 -1.22 -16.09 6.26
C ARG A 50 -1.61 -16.02 7.73
N LEU A 51 -2.27 -17.04 8.31
CA LEU A 51 -2.67 -17.01 9.73
C LEU A 51 -1.48 -16.74 10.67
N PRO A 52 -0.31 -17.42 10.54
CA PRO A 52 0.86 -17.09 11.35
C PRO A 52 1.43 -15.69 11.12
N LEU A 53 1.25 -15.13 9.92
CA LEU A 53 1.72 -13.78 9.59
C LEU A 53 0.86 -12.71 10.28
N MET A 54 -0.45 -12.96 10.43
CA MET A 54 -1.35 -12.03 11.12
C MET A 54 -0.94 -11.84 12.60
N ALA A 55 -0.45 -12.90 13.23
CA ALA A 55 0.10 -12.82 14.59
C ALA A 55 1.34 -11.91 14.68
N LYS A 56 2.06 -11.68 13.58
CA LYS A 56 3.21 -10.76 13.53
C LYS A 56 2.75 -9.31 13.52
N ASP A 57 1.66 -8.99 12.81
CA ASP A 57 1.08 -7.64 12.79
C ASP A 57 0.38 -7.26 14.09
N TYR A 58 -0.14 -8.26 14.82
CA TYR A 58 -0.72 -8.11 16.15
C TYR A 58 0.22 -8.72 17.21
N GLY A 59 1.43 -8.19 17.32
CA GLY A 59 2.45 -8.71 18.24
C GLY A 59 2.40 -8.13 19.66
N ILE A 60 1.71 -7.00 19.86
CA ILE A 60 1.83 -6.21 21.09
C ILE A 60 0.85 -6.72 22.16
N GLY A 61 1.34 -7.07 23.35
CA GLY A 61 0.47 -7.35 24.50
C GLY A 61 0.11 -6.08 25.28
N ARG A 62 -0.99 -6.12 26.04
CA ARG A 62 -1.56 -4.96 26.77
C ARG A 62 -0.54 -4.13 27.56
N LYS A 63 0.30 -4.75 28.40
CA LYS A 63 1.34 -4.05 29.18
C LYS A 63 2.31 -3.24 28.30
N LYS A 64 2.71 -3.82 27.16
CA LYS A 64 3.59 -3.14 26.20
C LYS A 64 2.85 -2.02 25.45
N ALA A 65 1.57 -2.23 25.11
CA ALA A 65 0.75 -1.21 24.46
C ALA A 65 0.65 0.07 25.31
N ILE A 66 0.30 -0.07 26.60
CA ILE A 66 0.23 1.07 27.52
C ILE A 66 1.59 1.79 27.63
N ARG A 67 2.69 1.03 27.71
CA ARG A 67 4.04 1.61 27.74
C ARG A 67 4.34 2.42 26.48
N MET A 68 4.05 1.88 25.29
CA MET A 68 4.26 2.58 24.02
C MET A 68 3.44 3.86 23.90
N LEU A 69 2.22 3.88 24.47
CA LEU A 69 1.42 5.11 24.55
C LEU A 69 2.07 6.13 25.48
N LYS A 70 2.45 5.73 26.69
CA LYS A 70 3.13 6.61 27.66
C LYS A 70 4.49 7.11 27.18
N GLU A 71 5.17 6.37 26.30
CA GLU A 71 6.41 6.81 25.65
C GLU A 71 6.18 7.95 24.66
N LYS A 72 5.00 8.07 24.04
CA LYS A 72 4.70 9.08 23.02
C LYS A 72 3.80 10.23 23.49
N ILE A 73 2.87 9.96 24.41
CA ILE A 73 1.79 10.88 24.79
C ILE A 73 1.90 11.19 26.27
N ASP A 74 2.00 12.48 26.61
CA ASP A 74 2.02 12.97 27.97
C ASP A 74 0.66 12.80 28.67
N GLY A 75 0.72 12.37 29.94
CA GLY A 75 -0.44 12.24 30.81
C GLY A 75 -1.42 11.12 30.45
N ILE A 76 -1.11 10.23 29.49
CA ILE A 76 -2.02 9.15 29.11
C ILE A 76 -2.08 8.05 30.18
N ASP A 77 -3.29 7.65 30.55
CA ASP A 77 -3.56 6.60 31.52
C ASP A 77 -4.27 5.37 30.92
N GLU A 78 -4.59 4.40 31.77
CA GLU A 78 -5.26 3.16 31.33
C GLU A 78 -6.74 3.35 31.04
N GLU A 79 -7.41 4.34 31.66
CA GLU A 79 -8.83 4.62 31.42
C GLU A 79 -9.01 5.23 30.03
N GLU A 80 -8.17 6.20 29.67
CA GLU A 80 -8.10 6.74 28.31
C GLU A 80 -7.81 5.63 27.30
N PHE A 81 -6.84 4.75 27.58
CA PHE A 81 -6.54 3.63 26.69
C PHE A 81 -7.75 2.71 26.48
N ASN A 82 -8.48 2.37 27.54
CA ASN A 82 -9.70 1.56 27.45
C ASN A 82 -10.80 2.28 26.67
N SER A 83 -10.94 3.60 26.85
CA SER A 83 -11.88 4.41 26.07
C SER A 83 -11.54 4.39 24.57
N TYR A 84 -10.25 4.44 24.21
CA TYR A 84 -9.81 4.32 22.82
C TYR A 84 -10.05 2.94 22.22
N ILE A 85 -9.95 1.87 23.02
CA ILE A 85 -10.35 0.52 22.58
C ILE A 85 -11.86 0.46 22.35
N ASN A 86 -12.66 0.94 23.30
CA ASN A 86 -14.13 0.86 23.24
C ASN A 86 -14.73 1.71 22.11
N SER A 87 -14.08 2.83 21.76
CA SER A 87 -14.46 3.66 20.61
C SER A 87 -13.89 3.17 19.27
N GLY A 88 -13.16 2.06 19.28
CA GLY A 88 -12.57 1.46 18.08
C GLY A 88 -11.40 2.27 17.50
N LEU A 89 -10.76 3.17 18.27
CA LEU A 89 -9.59 3.92 17.83
C LEU A 89 -8.27 3.13 17.98
N VAL A 90 -8.32 2.03 18.73
CA VAL A 90 -7.19 1.10 18.93
C VAL A 90 -7.57 -0.27 18.40
N ASP A 91 -6.90 -0.70 17.33
CA ASP A 91 -7.11 -2.00 16.71
C ASP A 91 -6.46 -3.13 17.54
N TYR A 92 -7.23 -4.18 17.84
CA TYR A 92 -6.73 -5.37 18.53
C TYR A 92 -7.50 -6.63 18.07
N ILE A 93 -6.88 -7.79 18.30
CA ILE A 93 -7.49 -9.12 18.13
C ILE A 93 -7.33 -9.94 19.43
N LYS A 94 -8.16 -10.98 19.60
CA LYS A 94 -7.98 -11.98 20.67
C LYS A 94 -7.24 -13.20 20.12
N LEU A 95 -5.91 -13.11 20.06
CA LEU A 95 -5.09 -14.23 19.60
C LEU A 95 -4.94 -15.29 20.69
N GLU A 96 -5.51 -16.48 20.47
CA GLU A 96 -5.52 -17.59 21.43
C GLU A 96 -6.00 -17.14 22.83
N GLY A 97 -7.10 -16.40 22.85
CA GLY A 97 -7.73 -15.87 24.07
C GLY A 97 -7.01 -14.68 24.71
N ARG A 98 -5.90 -14.19 24.14
CA ARG A 98 -5.14 -13.04 24.68
C ARG A 98 -5.27 -11.83 23.77
N GLU A 99 -5.51 -10.66 24.36
CA GLU A 99 -5.52 -9.40 23.63
C GLU A 99 -4.15 -9.10 23.02
N ARG A 100 -4.16 -8.84 21.72
CA ARG A 100 -3.00 -8.47 20.93
C ARG A 100 -3.34 -7.26 20.08
N TYR A 101 -2.53 -6.21 20.22
CA TYR A 101 -2.74 -4.91 19.62
C TYR A 101 -1.91 -4.78 18.34
N PHE A 102 -2.46 -4.10 17.34
CA PHE A 102 -1.80 -3.87 16.06
C PHE A 102 -0.49 -3.10 16.24
N ASN A 103 0.58 -3.48 15.55
CA ASN A 103 1.92 -2.94 15.79
C ASN A 103 2.05 -1.42 15.64
N ARG A 104 1.22 -0.79 14.80
CA ARG A 104 1.24 0.65 14.54
C ARG A 104 0.08 1.41 15.18
N PHE A 105 -0.64 0.79 16.13
CA PHE A 105 -1.84 1.39 16.74
C PHE A 105 -1.60 2.78 17.35
N VAL A 106 -0.42 3.07 17.90
CA VAL A 106 -0.13 4.40 18.47
C VAL A 106 -0.12 5.48 17.38
N ASN A 107 0.47 5.20 16.22
CA ASN A 107 0.45 6.14 15.10
C ASN A 107 -0.97 6.30 14.56
N ASN A 108 -1.73 5.21 14.46
CA ASN A 108 -3.14 5.26 14.06
C ASN A 108 -3.96 6.11 15.00
N LEU A 109 -3.77 5.97 16.32
CA LEU A 109 -4.48 6.75 17.32
C LEU A 109 -4.22 8.26 17.13
N ILE A 110 -2.98 8.65 16.84
CA ILE A 110 -2.61 10.06 16.56
C ILE A 110 -3.30 10.56 15.30
N PHE A 111 -3.36 9.76 14.23
CA PHE A 111 -4.07 10.14 13.01
C PHE A 111 -5.58 10.28 13.22
N LEU A 112 -6.18 9.37 13.99
CA LEU A 112 -7.62 9.32 14.19
C LEU A 112 -8.12 10.32 15.25
N LYS A 113 -7.23 10.78 16.13
CA LYS A 113 -7.49 11.76 17.20
C LYS A 113 -6.41 12.86 17.20
N PRO A 114 -6.47 13.81 16.25
CA PRO A 114 -5.46 14.86 16.07
C PRO A 114 -5.23 15.74 17.31
N GLU A 115 -6.21 15.84 18.21
CA GLU A 115 -6.12 16.58 19.47
C GLU A 115 -5.02 16.02 20.40
N LEU A 116 -4.64 14.75 20.23
CA LEU A 116 -3.51 14.17 20.95
C LEU A 116 -2.16 14.81 20.54
N GLY A 117 -2.12 15.52 19.41
CA GLY A 117 -0.94 16.24 18.93
C GLY A 117 -0.37 17.21 19.97
N GLU A 118 -1.21 17.85 20.79
CA GLU A 118 -0.78 18.80 21.82
C GLU A 118 -0.06 18.13 22.99
N ARG A 119 -0.29 16.83 23.18
CA ARG A 119 0.29 16.00 24.25
C ARG A 119 1.46 15.16 23.76
N LEU A 120 1.90 15.30 22.51
CA LEU A 120 3.03 14.54 22.00
C LEU A 120 4.34 15.03 22.63
N LYS A 121 5.09 14.08 23.20
CA LYS A 121 6.41 14.33 23.79
C LYS A 121 7.45 14.81 22.78
N GLU A 122 7.32 14.32 21.55
CA GLU A 122 8.16 14.71 20.42
C GLU A 122 7.29 15.32 19.34
N LYS A 123 7.69 16.50 18.86
CA LYS A 123 6.99 17.16 17.76
C LYS A 123 7.35 16.53 16.42
N GLU A 124 6.38 16.52 15.51
CA GLU A 124 6.57 16.05 14.14
C GLU A 124 7.61 16.92 13.39
N ASP A 125 8.48 16.26 12.61
CA ASP A 125 9.37 16.93 11.68
C ASP A 125 8.58 17.49 10.49
N THR A 126 8.50 18.82 10.41
CA THR A 126 7.68 19.51 9.40
C THR A 126 8.39 19.72 8.07
N ARG A 127 9.68 19.37 7.93
CA ARG A 127 10.47 19.65 6.70
C ARG A 127 9.83 19.06 5.44
N ILE A 128 9.40 17.80 5.51
CA ILE A 128 8.72 17.13 4.38
C ILE A 128 7.38 17.81 4.08
N LYS A 129 6.60 18.14 5.12
CA LYS A 129 5.31 18.81 4.95
C LYS A 129 5.46 20.17 4.28
N SER A 130 6.46 20.95 4.70
CA SER A 130 6.80 22.25 4.10
C SER A 130 7.26 22.11 2.66
N LEU A 131 8.16 21.16 2.38
CA LEU A 131 8.66 20.87 1.02
C LEU A 131 7.52 20.50 0.05
N VAL A 132 6.60 19.64 0.50
CA VAL A 132 5.41 19.29 -0.28
C VAL A 132 4.52 20.51 -0.47
N ASN A 133 4.28 21.31 0.57
CA ASN A 133 3.44 22.50 0.46
C ASN A 133 3.99 23.55 -0.52
N GLU A 134 5.30 23.78 -0.50
CA GLU A 134 5.97 24.69 -1.45
C GLU A 134 5.85 24.17 -2.88
N SER A 135 6.05 22.86 -3.08
CA SER A 135 5.93 22.26 -4.41
C SER A 135 4.51 22.39 -4.95
N ILE A 136 3.49 22.11 -4.13
CA ILE A 136 2.09 22.27 -4.53
C ILE A 136 1.80 23.72 -4.94
N ARG A 137 2.17 24.71 -4.12
CA ARG A 137 1.94 26.13 -4.45
C ARG A 137 2.57 26.52 -5.78
N ARG A 138 3.85 26.18 -5.95
CA ARG A 138 4.60 26.45 -7.18
C ARG A 138 3.94 25.82 -8.41
N ILE A 139 3.54 24.55 -8.31
CA ILE A 139 2.91 23.82 -9.41
C ILE A 139 1.54 24.46 -9.73
N THR A 140 0.76 24.82 -8.72
CA THR A 140 -0.51 25.53 -8.91
C THR A 140 -0.32 26.88 -9.61
N ASP A 141 0.78 27.59 -9.35
CA ASP A 141 1.13 28.86 -10.00
C ASP A 141 1.70 28.69 -11.43
N GLY A 142 1.76 27.45 -11.93
CA GLY A 142 2.17 27.13 -13.31
C GLY A 142 3.65 26.80 -13.49
N GLU A 143 4.46 26.85 -12.45
CA GLU A 143 5.89 26.51 -12.53
C GLU A 143 6.09 24.99 -12.35
N ARG A 144 6.83 24.37 -13.27
CA ARG A 144 7.15 22.93 -13.25
C ARG A 144 8.65 22.72 -13.13
N HIS A 145 9.04 21.70 -12.37
CA HIS A 145 10.44 21.28 -12.26
C HIS A 145 10.63 19.84 -12.67
N THR A 146 11.85 19.54 -13.14
CA THR A 146 12.33 18.18 -13.30
C THR A 146 13.51 17.95 -12.38
N TYR A 147 13.56 16.77 -11.77
CA TYR A 147 14.59 16.38 -10.82
C TYR A 147 15.33 15.13 -11.27
N GLY A 148 16.64 15.13 -11.10
CA GLY A 148 17.47 13.94 -11.17
C GLY A 148 17.61 13.30 -9.79
N VAL A 149 17.21 12.04 -9.67
CA VAL A 149 17.19 11.32 -8.39
C VAL A 149 18.10 10.11 -8.45
N ILE A 150 18.95 9.94 -7.42
CA ILE A 150 19.66 8.70 -7.15
C ILE A 150 19.11 8.14 -5.85
N SER A 151 18.49 6.98 -5.92
CA SER A 151 17.97 6.26 -4.76
C SER A 151 18.25 4.77 -4.88
N GLY A 152 17.97 4.03 -3.81
CA GLY A 152 18.16 2.61 -3.82
C GLY A 152 17.50 1.92 -2.64
N ILE A 153 17.48 0.60 -2.77
CA ILE A 153 16.96 -0.33 -1.79
C ILE A 153 18.06 -1.32 -1.44
N ARG A 154 18.15 -1.64 -0.14
CA ARG A 154 19.02 -2.66 0.40
C ARG A 154 18.23 -3.56 1.33
N ILE A 155 18.35 -4.86 1.12
CA ILE A 155 17.80 -5.87 2.01
C ILE A 155 18.95 -6.70 2.58
N ARG A 156 18.98 -6.83 3.90
CA ARG A 156 19.95 -7.67 4.61
C ARG A 156 19.23 -8.82 5.30
N MET A 157 19.65 -10.04 4.97
CA MET A 157 19.17 -11.27 5.60
C MET A 157 19.79 -11.46 6.98
N GLU A 158 19.10 -12.21 7.84
CA GLU A 158 19.63 -12.60 9.16
C GLU A 158 20.81 -13.57 9.05
N ARG A 159 20.77 -14.45 8.05
CA ARG A 159 21.79 -15.48 7.80
C ARG A 159 22.32 -15.42 6.38
N GLU A 160 23.56 -15.86 6.21
CA GLU A 160 24.13 -16.08 4.89
C GLU A 160 23.49 -17.30 4.24
N GLY A 161 23.26 -17.23 2.92
CA GLY A 161 22.56 -18.27 2.20
C GLY A 161 22.49 -17.96 0.71
N PHE A 162 21.88 -18.87 -0.04
CA PHE A 162 21.53 -18.63 -1.44
C PHE A 162 20.09 -18.13 -1.50
N TYR A 163 19.87 -16.98 -2.13
CA TYR A 163 18.57 -16.33 -2.19
C TYR A 163 18.22 -15.91 -3.61
N ARG A 164 16.92 -15.93 -3.90
CA ARG A 164 16.29 -15.27 -5.05
C ARG A 164 15.61 -13.99 -4.53
N VAL A 165 15.89 -12.86 -5.16
CA VAL A 165 15.49 -11.53 -4.66
C VAL A 165 14.90 -10.70 -5.78
N TRP A 166 13.74 -10.10 -5.55
CA TRP A 166 13.08 -9.16 -6.46
C TRP A 166 12.97 -7.81 -5.76
N LEU A 167 13.74 -6.82 -6.20
CA LEU A 167 13.66 -5.45 -5.66
C LEU A 167 12.87 -4.57 -6.63
N PRO A 168 11.98 -3.66 -6.15
CA PRO A 168 11.30 -2.70 -7.02
C PRO A 168 12.33 -1.87 -7.81
N PHE A 169 12.03 -1.64 -9.08
CA PHE A 169 12.89 -0.91 -10.00
C PHE A 169 12.04 0.12 -10.76
N PRO A 170 12.50 1.38 -10.94
CA PRO A 170 11.64 2.41 -11.50
C PRO A 170 11.17 2.11 -12.93
N VAL A 171 9.92 2.41 -13.25
CA VAL A 171 9.40 2.37 -14.63
C VAL A 171 9.70 3.68 -15.35
N GLU A 172 9.78 3.64 -16.68
CA GLU A 172 9.72 4.86 -17.50
C GLU A 172 8.27 5.08 -17.96
N ASN A 173 7.74 6.28 -17.76
CA ASN A 173 6.39 6.68 -18.15
C ASN A 173 6.34 8.18 -18.52
N GLY A 174 5.16 8.81 -18.51
CA GLY A 174 4.98 10.19 -18.95
C GLY A 174 5.83 11.22 -18.19
N PHE A 175 6.04 10.99 -16.90
CA PHE A 175 6.70 11.91 -15.99
C PHE A 175 7.96 11.32 -15.33
N SER A 176 8.24 10.02 -15.49
CA SER A 176 9.52 9.40 -15.09
C SER A 176 10.32 8.89 -16.29
N LYS A 177 11.57 9.32 -16.45
CA LYS A 177 12.40 9.08 -17.65
C LYS A 177 13.86 8.79 -17.30
N LYS A 178 14.62 8.35 -18.31
CA LYS A 178 16.08 8.09 -18.24
C LYS A 178 16.46 7.18 -17.07
N VAL A 179 15.68 6.13 -16.86
CA VAL A 179 15.91 5.16 -15.79
C VAL A 179 17.15 4.34 -16.12
N ARG A 180 18.10 4.27 -15.19
CA ARG A 180 19.31 3.44 -15.34
C ARG A 180 19.75 2.84 -14.02
N LEU A 181 20.19 1.59 -14.07
CA LEU A 181 20.88 0.96 -12.95
C LEU A 181 22.26 1.62 -12.78
N ILE A 182 22.59 2.01 -11.55
CA ILE A 182 23.94 2.48 -11.19
C ILE A 182 24.78 1.31 -10.72
N ARG A 183 24.23 0.49 -9.83
CA ARG A 183 24.89 -0.73 -9.33
C ARG A 183 23.91 -1.69 -8.67
N ALA A 184 24.26 -2.97 -8.71
CA ALA A 184 23.59 -4.03 -7.97
C ALA A 184 24.62 -4.82 -7.15
N SER A 185 24.16 -5.48 -6.09
CA SER A 185 25.01 -6.31 -5.22
C SER A 185 25.59 -7.55 -5.91
N HIS A 186 24.90 -8.09 -6.90
CA HIS A 186 25.26 -9.32 -7.60
C HIS A 186 25.30 -9.04 -9.10
N GLY A 187 26.28 -9.63 -9.81
CA GLY A 187 26.44 -9.45 -11.25
C GLY A 187 25.42 -10.24 -12.09
N ASN A 188 24.88 -11.33 -11.54
CA ASN A 188 23.78 -12.07 -12.15
C ASN A 188 22.45 -11.42 -11.76
N TYR A 189 21.99 -10.46 -12.55
CA TYR A 189 20.71 -9.78 -12.36
C TYR A 189 19.92 -9.69 -13.67
N PHE A 190 18.61 -9.55 -13.53
CA PHE A 190 17.68 -9.34 -14.63
C PHE A 190 16.71 -8.21 -14.26
N ILE A 191 16.62 -7.17 -15.09
CA ILE A 191 15.62 -6.11 -14.90
C ILE A 191 14.43 -6.45 -15.79
N SER A 192 13.27 -6.61 -15.18
CA SER A 192 12.04 -6.95 -15.89
C SER A 192 11.60 -5.82 -16.83
N ASP A 193 11.11 -6.21 -18.01
CA ASP A 193 10.40 -5.33 -18.95
C ASP A 193 8.90 -5.24 -18.62
N ASN A 194 8.40 -6.01 -17.65
CA ASN A 194 7.03 -5.88 -17.17
C ASN A 194 6.88 -4.59 -16.35
N MET A 195 6.19 -3.60 -16.91
CA MET A 195 5.94 -2.32 -16.25
C MET A 195 4.82 -2.38 -15.21
N ASP A 196 3.92 -3.37 -15.30
CA ASP A 196 2.85 -3.59 -14.33
C ASP A 196 3.44 -3.91 -12.95
N HIS A 197 4.62 -4.54 -12.92
CA HIS A 197 5.37 -4.85 -11.72
C HIS A 197 6.87 -4.92 -12.01
N ARG A 198 7.55 -3.78 -12.02
CA ARG A 198 8.93 -3.73 -12.49
C ARG A 198 9.90 -4.03 -11.36
N THR A 199 10.64 -5.12 -11.53
CA THR A 199 11.64 -5.58 -10.56
C THR A 199 13.01 -5.75 -11.18
N ILE A 200 14.05 -5.49 -10.39
CA ILE A 200 15.37 -6.08 -10.60
C ILE A 200 15.46 -7.38 -9.79
N TYR A 201 15.56 -8.49 -10.51
CA TYR A 201 15.80 -9.81 -9.98
C TYR A 201 17.29 -10.05 -9.79
N MET A 202 17.68 -10.63 -8.66
CA MET A 202 19.03 -11.11 -8.37
C MET A 202 18.96 -12.50 -7.75
N GLU A 203 19.92 -13.34 -8.07
CA GLU A 203 20.04 -14.68 -7.51
C GLU A 203 21.50 -15.00 -7.21
N GLY A 204 21.79 -15.45 -5.98
CA GLY A 204 23.15 -15.75 -5.58
C GLY A 204 23.33 -15.99 -4.09
N LYS A 205 24.57 -16.34 -3.73
CA LYS A 205 25.00 -16.48 -2.32
C LYS A 205 25.31 -15.11 -1.73
N GLY A 206 24.77 -14.85 -0.54
CA GLY A 206 25.12 -13.67 0.23
C GLY A 206 24.18 -13.45 1.41
N LYS A 207 24.38 -12.34 2.10
CA LYS A 207 23.49 -11.87 3.17
C LYS A 207 22.96 -10.47 2.94
N GLU A 208 23.40 -9.79 1.88
CA GLU A 208 22.99 -8.43 1.54
C GLU A 208 22.75 -8.33 0.05
N PHE A 209 21.58 -7.82 -0.31
CA PHE A 209 21.16 -7.58 -1.68
C PHE A 209 20.76 -6.12 -1.82
N PHE A 210 21.23 -5.44 -2.85
CA PHE A 210 20.86 -4.05 -3.11
C PHE A 210 20.81 -3.76 -4.60
N ALA A 211 20.01 -2.75 -4.93
CA ALA A 211 20.00 -2.05 -6.20
C ALA A 211 20.01 -0.55 -5.95
N GLU A 212 20.80 0.17 -6.73
CA GLU A 212 20.88 1.63 -6.74
C GLU A 212 20.70 2.09 -8.17
N PHE A 213 19.82 3.06 -8.38
CA PHE A 213 19.40 3.48 -9.70
C PHE A 213 19.24 5.00 -9.76
N TYR A 214 19.30 5.50 -10.99
CA TYR A 214 19.02 6.88 -11.33
C TYR A 214 17.74 6.94 -12.16
N TYR A 215 16.98 8.01 -11.97
CA TYR A 215 15.85 8.39 -12.83
C TYR A 215 15.66 9.89 -12.81
N GLU A 216 15.04 10.41 -13.86
CA GLU A 216 14.49 11.76 -13.92
C GLU A 216 12.99 11.69 -13.60
N ILE A 217 12.49 12.65 -12.83
CA ILE A 217 11.09 12.76 -12.44
C ILE A 217 10.63 14.21 -12.59
N SER A 218 9.54 14.40 -13.34
CA SER A 218 8.94 15.70 -13.63
C SER A 218 7.65 15.88 -12.83
N GLU A 219 7.37 17.12 -12.49
CA GLU A 219 6.10 17.52 -11.87
C GLU A 219 4.99 17.59 -12.90
N MET A 220 3.77 17.31 -12.47
CA MET A 220 2.56 17.43 -13.28
C MET A 220 1.60 18.41 -12.61
N GLY A 221 1.01 19.30 -13.39
CA GLY A 221 -0.14 20.09 -12.97
C GLY A 221 -1.41 19.68 -13.68
N ILE A 222 -2.47 20.42 -13.40
CA ILE A 222 -3.84 20.06 -13.76
C ILE A 222 -4.09 19.89 -15.27
N ASP A 223 -3.35 20.62 -16.11
CA ASP A 223 -3.46 20.57 -17.57
C ASP A 223 -2.55 19.49 -18.19
N ASP A 224 -1.67 18.88 -17.39
CA ASP A 224 -0.74 17.87 -17.84
C ASP A 224 -1.42 16.50 -17.88
N THR A 225 -1.36 15.86 -19.03
CA THR A 225 -1.74 14.45 -19.20
C THR A 225 -0.63 13.74 -19.94
N TYR A 226 -0.60 12.41 -19.86
CA TYR A 226 0.33 11.64 -20.68
C TYR A 226 -0.36 10.46 -21.37
N PRO A 227 -0.11 10.28 -22.69
CA PRO A 227 -0.70 9.19 -23.45
C PRO A 227 0.12 7.92 -23.23
N LYS A 228 -0.37 6.99 -22.41
CA LYS A 228 0.25 5.66 -22.27
C LYS A 228 -0.70 4.63 -21.65
N GLY A 229 -0.87 3.48 -22.30
CA GLY A 229 -1.28 2.24 -21.64
C GLY A 229 -2.75 1.86 -21.74
N ASP A 230 -3.02 0.67 -21.22
CA ASP A 230 -4.30 -0.02 -21.36
C ASP A 230 -5.41 0.60 -20.52
N LYS A 231 -6.60 0.68 -21.12
CA LYS A 231 -7.79 1.23 -20.48
C LYS A 231 -8.49 0.14 -19.69
N HIS A 232 -8.47 0.24 -18.36
CA HIS A 232 -9.07 -0.76 -17.48
C HIS A 232 -10.39 -0.26 -16.87
N ILE A 233 -11.47 -0.98 -17.15
CA ILE A 233 -12.83 -0.72 -16.64
C ILE A 233 -13.46 -1.94 -15.95
N SER A 234 -12.84 -3.12 -16.08
CA SER A 234 -13.36 -4.38 -15.55
C SER A 234 -12.92 -4.65 -14.11
N GLU A 235 -13.59 -5.62 -13.49
CA GLU A 235 -13.13 -6.25 -12.26
C GLU A 235 -11.70 -6.79 -12.40
N LYS A 236 -11.00 -6.80 -11.27
CA LYS A 236 -9.72 -7.47 -11.10
C LYS A 236 -9.71 -8.08 -9.70
N LEU A 237 -10.09 -9.35 -9.65
CA LEU A 237 -10.33 -10.04 -8.38
C LEU A 237 -9.03 -10.30 -7.62
N PRO A 238 -9.09 -10.28 -6.27
CA PRO A 238 -10.28 -10.06 -5.44
C PRO A 238 -10.45 -8.59 -4.98
N HIS A 239 -9.51 -7.69 -5.30
CA HIS A 239 -9.44 -6.36 -4.68
C HIS A 239 -10.23 -5.28 -5.42
N VAL A 240 -10.51 -5.48 -6.71
CA VAL A 240 -11.48 -4.69 -7.50
C VAL A 240 -12.64 -5.62 -7.86
N ARG A 241 -13.65 -5.65 -7.00
CA ARG A 241 -14.87 -6.45 -7.14
C ARG A 241 -16.10 -5.55 -7.15
N PHE A 242 -17.04 -5.80 -8.05
CA PHE A 242 -18.25 -5.00 -8.24
C PHE A 242 -19.43 -5.59 -7.46
N SER A 243 -19.28 -5.64 -6.14
CA SER A 243 -20.34 -6.14 -5.26
C SER A 243 -21.59 -5.24 -5.30
N PRO A 244 -22.78 -5.76 -4.96
CA PRO A 244 -23.99 -4.94 -4.88
C PRO A 244 -23.83 -3.71 -3.98
N TYR A 245 -23.10 -3.84 -2.87
CA TYR A 245 -22.81 -2.73 -1.97
C TYR A 245 -21.99 -1.63 -2.66
N LEU A 246 -20.89 -1.99 -3.33
CA LEU A 246 -20.03 -1.03 -4.02
C LEU A 246 -20.71 -0.40 -5.24
N ARG A 247 -21.60 -1.14 -5.93
CA ARG A 247 -22.45 -0.59 -7.01
C ARG A 247 -23.38 0.48 -6.50
N ASN A 248 -24.16 0.18 -5.45
CA ASN A 248 -25.07 1.14 -4.84
C ASN A 248 -24.33 2.36 -4.29
N LEU A 249 -23.14 2.17 -3.70
CA LEU A 249 -22.31 3.26 -3.22
C LEU A 249 -21.87 4.16 -4.39
N ALA A 250 -21.31 3.57 -5.46
CA ALA A 250 -20.87 4.32 -6.64
C ALA A 250 -22.03 5.12 -7.26
N GLU A 251 -23.18 4.48 -7.49
CA GLU A 251 -24.40 5.12 -8.00
C GLU A 251 -24.85 6.30 -7.12
N SER A 252 -24.82 6.14 -5.79
CA SER A 252 -25.20 7.22 -4.86
C SER A 252 -24.27 8.44 -4.91
N ILE A 253 -22.99 8.22 -5.25
CA ILE A 253 -21.95 9.25 -5.32
C ILE A 253 -22.02 9.99 -6.67
N VAL A 254 -22.08 9.24 -7.78
CA VAL A 254 -22.04 9.83 -9.12
C VAL A 254 -23.38 10.39 -9.57
N LYS A 255 -24.49 9.78 -9.14
CA LYS A 255 -25.87 10.15 -9.50
C LYS A 255 -26.06 10.20 -11.02
N ASP A 256 -26.50 11.34 -11.54
CA ASP A 256 -26.80 11.65 -12.93
C ASP A 256 -25.61 12.29 -13.69
N GLU A 257 -24.42 12.33 -13.09
CA GLU A 257 -23.22 12.79 -13.79
C GLU A 257 -22.94 11.88 -14.98
N GLU A 258 -22.59 12.45 -16.13
CA GLU A 258 -22.25 11.68 -17.33
C GLU A 258 -20.78 11.80 -17.70
N ASP A 259 -20.16 12.95 -17.40
CA ASP A 259 -18.76 13.18 -17.71
C ASP A 259 -17.83 12.27 -16.89
N PRO A 260 -16.98 11.43 -17.51
CA PRO A 260 -16.13 10.49 -16.78
C PRO A 260 -15.17 11.14 -15.78
N VAL A 261 -14.64 12.32 -16.10
CA VAL A 261 -13.71 13.04 -15.22
C VAL A 261 -14.47 13.60 -14.02
N MET A 262 -15.68 14.12 -14.22
CA MET A 262 -16.55 14.60 -13.15
C MET A 262 -17.08 13.46 -12.28
N LYS A 263 -17.38 12.28 -12.85
CA LYS A 263 -17.66 11.05 -12.08
C LYS A 263 -16.49 10.73 -11.15
N ALA A 264 -15.27 10.67 -11.70
CA ALA A 264 -14.05 10.45 -10.92
C ALA A 264 -13.86 11.53 -9.85
N ARG A 265 -14.12 12.81 -10.15
CA ARG A 265 -13.98 13.91 -9.19
C ARG A 265 -14.96 13.80 -8.03
N ARG A 266 -16.22 13.42 -8.28
CA ARG A 266 -17.22 13.14 -7.23
C ARG A 266 -16.79 11.98 -6.34
N ILE A 267 -16.26 10.91 -6.94
CA ILE A 267 -15.74 9.74 -6.23
C ILE A 267 -14.53 10.10 -5.38
N TYR A 268 -13.56 10.83 -5.96
CA TYR A 268 -12.40 11.33 -5.24
C TYR A 268 -12.81 12.19 -4.05
N ALA A 269 -13.69 13.19 -4.26
CA ALA A 269 -14.21 14.06 -3.22
C ALA A 269 -14.89 13.27 -2.09
N TRP A 270 -15.63 12.20 -2.43
CA TRP A 270 -16.21 11.32 -1.44
C TRP A 270 -15.13 10.59 -0.63
N VAL A 271 -14.15 9.97 -1.29
CA VAL A 271 -13.05 9.25 -0.60
C VAL A 271 -12.28 10.18 0.33
N VAL A 272 -11.83 11.35 -0.12
CA VAL A 272 -11.01 12.26 0.69
C VAL A 272 -11.72 12.84 1.90
N SER A 273 -13.06 12.93 1.86
CA SER A 273 -13.89 13.49 2.94
C SER A 273 -14.52 12.45 3.87
N HIS A 274 -14.65 11.19 3.43
CA HIS A 274 -15.32 10.14 4.22
C HIS A 274 -14.36 9.09 4.79
N VAL A 275 -13.17 8.96 4.21
CA VAL A 275 -12.17 8.00 4.67
C VAL A 275 -11.15 8.67 5.58
N ARG A 276 -10.82 8.01 6.70
CA ARG A 276 -9.70 8.40 7.57
C ARG A 276 -8.45 7.59 7.26
N TYR A 277 -7.32 8.28 7.13
CA TYR A 277 -6.03 7.63 6.94
C TYR A 277 -5.58 6.91 8.22
N ASN A 278 -5.21 5.64 8.11
CA ASN A 278 -4.50 4.90 9.15
C ASN A 278 -3.64 3.80 8.53
N TYR A 279 -2.61 3.35 9.25
CA TYR A 279 -1.89 2.14 8.86
C TYR A 279 -2.75 0.91 9.07
N VAL A 280 -2.55 -0.10 8.22
CA VAL A 280 -3.27 -1.36 8.26
C VAL A 280 -2.29 -2.54 8.37
N PRO A 281 -2.76 -3.73 8.79
CA PRO A 281 -2.02 -4.98 8.62
C PRO A 281 -1.57 -5.19 7.17
N GLU A 282 -0.65 -6.11 6.97
CA GLU A 282 -0.12 -6.41 5.64
C GLU A 282 -1.23 -6.86 4.68
N TYR A 283 -1.19 -6.43 3.42
CA TYR A 283 -2.29 -6.60 2.45
C TYR A 283 -2.68 -8.06 2.18
N ILE A 284 -1.78 -9.01 2.44
CA ILE A 284 -2.03 -10.46 2.44
C ILE A 284 -3.23 -10.89 3.32
N HIS A 285 -3.58 -10.10 4.33
CA HIS A 285 -4.66 -10.42 5.25
C HIS A 285 -6.07 -10.09 4.73
N PHE A 286 -6.19 -9.39 3.59
CA PHE A 286 -7.46 -8.87 3.12
C PHE A 286 -8.07 -9.71 1.98
N ASP A 287 -9.31 -10.15 2.22
CA ASP A 287 -10.30 -10.67 1.26
C ASP A 287 -10.36 -9.85 -0.02
N ASN A 288 -10.80 -8.62 0.19
CA ASN A 288 -11.18 -7.66 -0.81
C ASN A 288 -10.89 -6.28 -0.20
N ILE A 289 -9.84 -5.63 -0.67
CA ILE A 289 -9.40 -4.35 -0.11
C ILE A 289 -10.42 -3.25 -0.39
N GLY A 290 -10.97 -3.18 -1.62
CA GLY A 290 -11.95 -2.15 -1.98
C GLY A 290 -13.20 -2.20 -1.10
N GLU A 291 -13.76 -3.39 -0.88
CA GLU A 291 -14.95 -3.56 -0.03
C GLU A 291 -14.65 -3.39 1.47
N TYR A 292 -13.51 -3.90 1.95
CA TYR A 292 -13.06 -3.64 3.32
C TYR A 292 -12.99 -2.14 3.58
N MET A 293 -12.37 -1.39 2.67
CA MET A 293 -12.20 0.04 2.78
C MET A 293 -13.52 0.82 2.79
N ALA A 294 -14.45 0.46 1.89
CA ALA A 294 -15.77 1.08 1.85
C ALA A 294 -16.56 0.87 3.15
N SER A 295 -16.45 -0.32 3.74
CA SER A 295 -17.17 -0.67 4.97
C SER A 295 -16.50 -0.17 6.26
N SER A 296 -15.17 -0.05 6.30
CA SER A 296 -14.42 0.40 7.47
C SER A 296 -14.24 1.91 7.53
N LEU A 297 -14.30 2.59 6.37
CA LEU A 297 -13.96 4.00 6.16
C LEU A 297 -12.55 4.36 6.67
N ARG A 298 -11.65 3.37 6.76
CA ARG A 298 -10.30 3.51 7.32
C ARG A 298 -9.29 2.65 6.57
N GLY A 299 -8.20 3.27 6.14
CA GLY A 299 -7.08 2.59 5.51
C GLY A 299 -5.98 3.54 5.04
N ASP A 300 -4.90 2.95 4.54
CA ASP A 300 -3.73 3.67 4.05
C ASP A 300 -3.85 4.06 2.57
N CYS A 301 -2.74 4.50 1.98
CA CYS A 301 -2.72 5.03 0.62
C CYS A 301 -3.20 4.02 -0.42
N GLY A 302 -2.74 2.77 -0.34
CA GLY A 302 -3.15 1.75 -1.29
C GLY A 302 -4.61 1.32 -1.12
N MET A 303 -5.13 1.22 0.10
CA MET A 303 -6.56 0.92 0.26
C MET A 303 -7.46 2.04 -0.30
N GLN A 304 -7.05 3.30 -0.12
CA GLN A 304 -7.75 4.45 -0.69
C GLN A 304 -7.72 4.45 -2.22
N ALA A 305 -6.57 4.17 -2.83
CA ALA A 305 -6.44 4.06 -4.27
C ALA A 305 -7.30 2.90 -4.83
N LEU A 306 -7.34 1.74 -4.18
CA LEU A 306 -8.13 0.59 -4.64
C LEU A 306 -9.64 0.85 -4.53
N LEU A 307 -10.10 1.51 -3.46
CA LEU A 307 -11.49 1.93 -3.34
C LEU A 307 -11.86 2.93 -4.44
N PHE A 308 -11.03 3.96 -4.64
CA PHE A 308 -11.23 4.95 -5.69
C PHE A 308 -11.30 4.30 -7.08
N ILE A 309 -10.36 3.41 -7.42
CA ILE A 309 -10.34 2.68 -8.69
C ILE A 309 -11.60 1.82 -8.82
N THR A 310 -12.01 1.11 -7.76
CA THR A 310 -13.18 0.22 -7.81
C THR A 310 -14.46 1.01 -8.10
N LEU A 311 -14.71 2.09 -7.38
CA LEU A 311 -15.88 2.95 -7.60
C LEU A 311 -15.84 3.62 -8.99
N SER A 312 -14.65 4.04 -9.44
CA SER A 312 -14.45 4.65 -10.76
C SER A 312 -14.81 3.66 -11.87
N ARG A 313 -14.28 2.44 -11.81
CA ARG A 313 -14.55 1.39 -12.80
C ARG A 313 -16.01 0.95 -12.82
N ILE A 314 -16.65 0.84 -11.65
CA ILE A 314 -18.11 0.61 -11.53
C ILE A 314 -18.89 1.70 -12.27
N SER A 315 -18.45 2.95 -12.16
CA SER A 315 -19.08 4.13 -12.76
C SER A 315 -18.72 4.33 -14.24
N GLY A 316 -18.06 3.34 -14.86
CA GLY A 316 -17.67 3.39 -16.26
C GLY A 316 -16.43 4.24 -16.56
N VAL A 317 -15.68 4.65 -15.53
CA VAL A 317 -14.45 5.45 -15.67
C VAL A 317 -13.25 4.51 -15.74
N TYR A 318 -12.41 4.68 -16.77
CA TYR A 318 -11.14 3.97 -16.83
C TYR A 318 -10.23 4.45 -15.70
N ALA A 319 -9.82 3.51 -14.85
CA ALA A 319 -8.96 3.80 -13.72
C ALA A 319 -7.92 2.70 -13.52
N LYS A 320 -6.69 3.07 -13.16
CA LYS A 320 -5.61 2.12 -12.86
C LYS A 320 -4.78 2.56 -11.67
N TRP A 321 -3.96 1.62 -11.19
CA TRP A 321 -3.11 1.76 -10.02
C TRP A 321 -1.72 2.25 -10.40
N GLN A 322 -1.09 3.02 -9.52
CA GLN A 322 0.34 3.23 -9.57
C GLN A 322 0.92 3.13 -8.16
N SER A 323 2.11 2.55 -8.05
CA SER A 323 2.79 2.41 -6.77
C SER A 323 4.30 2.43 -6.90
N GLY A 324 4.95 2.75 -5.79
CA GLY A 324 6.38 2.69 -5.63
C GLY A 324 6.76 3.38 -4.34
N TRP A 325 7.50 4.49 -4.42
CA TRP A 325 7.91 5.23 -3.23
C TRP A 325 7.56 6.71 -3.30
N PHE A 326 7.20 7.25 -2.13
CA PHE A 326 7.31 8.67 -1.84
C PHE A 326 8.77 8.99 -1.45
N VAL A 327 9.49 9.67 -2.36
CA VAL A 327 10.93 9.95 -2.26
C VAL A 327 11.15 11.45 -2.10
N THR A 328 11.66 11.88 -0.94
CA THR A 328 12.12 13.26 -0.72
C THR A 328 13.63 13.28 -0.51
N PRO A 329 14.29 14.46 -0.47
CA PRO A 329 15.69 14.56 -0.06
C PRO A 329 15.98 14.01 1.35
N PHE A 330 14.96 13.85 2.19
CA PHE A 330 15.12 13.49 3.61
C PHE A 330 14.75 12.03 3.91
N SER A 331 13.80 11.45 3.16
CA SER A 331 13.27 10.12 3.46
C SER A 331 12.67 9.43 2.25
N ILE A 332 12.52 8.10 2.36
CA ILE A 332 11.76 7.28 1.42
C ILE A 332 10.73 6.47 2.20
N THR A 333 9.48 6.49 1.75
CA THR A 333 8.42 5.59 2.24
C THR A 333 7.69 4.95 1.06
N PRO A 334 7.14 3.74 1.23
CA PRO A 334 6.20 3.18 0.27
C PRO A 334 5.00 4.12 0.05
N HIS A 335 4.44 4.14 -1.17
CA HIS A 335 3.29 4.97 -1.51
C HIS A 335 2.55 4.51 -2.77
N ASP A 336 1.23 4.66 -2.74
CA ASP A 336 0.28 4.17 -3.73
C ASP A 336 -0.73 5.25 -4.09
N TRP A 337 -1.10 5.32 -5.36
CA TRP A 337 -2.10 6.24 -5.88
C TRP A 337 -2.81 5.64 -7.10
N ALA A 338 -3.70 6.42 -7.70
CA ALA A 338 -4.50 6.01 -8.83
C ALA A 338 -4.32 6.95 -10.02
N GLN A 339 -4.85 6.52 -11.16
CA GLN A 339 -4.97 7.35 -12.35
C GLN A 339 -6.33 7.14 -12.97
N VAL A 340 -6.89 8.19 -13.55
CA VAL A 340 -8.10 8.12 -14.39
C VAL A 340 -7.80 8.60 -15.79
N TYR A 341 -8.51 8.07 -16.78
CA TYR A 341 -8.30 8.46 -18.17
C TYR A 341 -9.32 9.53 -18.60
N ALA A 342 -8.82 10.63 -19.15
CA ALA A 342 -9.59 11.61 -19.91
C ALA A 342 -9.20 11.55 -21.39
N ASP A 343 -9.97 12.20 -22.27
CA ASP A 343 -9.82 12.11 -23.74
C ASP A 343 -8.38 12.36 -24.25
N ASN A 344 -7.58 13.13 -23.52
CA ASN A 344 -6.20 13.47 -23.84
C ASN A 344 -5.11 12.64 -23.11
N GLY A 345 -5.46 11.81 -22.11
CA GLY A 345 -4.48 10.94 -21.44
C GLY A 345 -4.81 10.59 -19.99
N TRP A 346 -3.82 10.02 -19.29
CA TRP A 346 -3.95 9.70 -17.87
C TRP A 346 -3.73 10.92 -16.98
N ILE A 347 -4.65 11.07 -16.04
CA ILE A 347 -4.69 12.10 -15.00
C ILE A 347 -4.31 11.42 -13.67
N PRO A 348 -3.27 11.89 -12.95
CA PRO A 348 -2.92 11.34 -11.65
C PRO A 348 -3.96 11.71 -10.59
N VAL A 349 -4.28 10.77 -9.70
CA VAL A 349 -5.22 10.98 -8.59
C VAL A 349 -4.65 10.34 -7.33
N ASP A 350 -4.41 11.13 -6.28
CA ASP A 350 -3.88 10.66 -4.99
C ASP A 350 -4.84 11.01 -3.83
N PRO A 351 -5.84 10.15 -3.56
CA PRO A 351 -6.81 10.39 -2.49
C PRO A 351 -6.16 10.49 -1.10
N SER A 352 -5.03 9.84 -0.90
CA SER A 352 -4.39 9.74 0.41
C SER A 352 -3.63 11.03 0.80
N PHE A 353 -3.04 11.71 -0.19
CA PHE A 353 -2.43 13.02 -0.01
C PHE A 353 -3.47 14.15 -0.07
N GLY A 354 -4.55 13.97 -0.84
CA GLY A 354 -5.72 14.85 -0.86
C GLY A 354 -6.64 14.78 0.36
N ASN A 355 -6.48 13.76 1.20
CA ASN A 355 -7.34 13.48 2.35
C ASN A 355 -7.59 14.71 3.26
N GLU A 356 -8.85 15.13 3.37
CA GLU A 356 -9.23 16.42 3.98
C GLU A 356 -9.10 16.44 5.50
N PHE A 357 -9.11 15.27 6.16
CA PHE A 357 -8.86 15.16 7.61
C PHE A 357 -7.46 15.64 8.02
N LYS A 358 -6.57 15.88 7.05
CA LYS A 358 -5.28 16.55 7.26
C LYS A 358 -5.39 18.09 7.36
N GLY A 359 -6.59 18.66 7.28
CA GLY A 359 -6.87 20.08 7.51
C GLY A 359 -6.41 21.03 6.39
N ASN A 360 -6.39 20.58 5.14
CA ASN A 360 -5.82 21.34 4.01
C ASN A 360 -6.64 21.12 2.71
N PRO A 361 -7.81 21.76 2.56
CA PRO A 361 -8.70 21.52 1.40
C PRO A 361 -8.03 21.83 0.05
N TRP A 362 -7.15 22.83 -0.01
CA TRP A 362 -6.37 23.14 -1.21
C TRP A 362 -5.45 22.00 -1.69
N ARG A 363 -5.03 21.08 -0.80
CA ARG A 363 -4.30 19.87 -1.20
C ARG A 363 -5.21 18.86 -1.88
N SER A 364 -6.48 18.78 -1.47
CA SER A 364 -7.48 17.93 -2.11
C SER A 364 -7.64 18.33 -3.58
N ASP A 365 -7.77 19.63 -3.87
CA ASP A 365 -7.88 20.12 -5.25
C ASP A 365 -6.64 19.81 -6.09
N PHE A 366 -5.44 19.90 -5.49
CA PHE A 366 -4.18 19.62 -6.19
C PHE A 366 -4.07 18.15 -6.63
N TYR A 367 -4.31 17.21 -5.71
CA TYR A 367 -4.05 15.78 -5.94
C TYR A 367 -5.13 15.08 -6.78
N PHE A 368 -6.07 15.82 -7.37
CA PHE A 368 -6.88 15.36 -8.50
C PHE A 368 -6.39 16.06 -9.77
N GLY A 369 -5.41 15.44 -10.43
CA GLY A 369 -4.85 15.87 -11.71
C GLY A 369 -3.48 16.53 -11.66
N SER A 370 -2.93 16.81 -10.49
CA SER A 370 -1.54 17.24 -10.33
C SER A 370 -0.73 16.24 -9.51
N LEU A 371 0.59 16.26 -9.69
CA LEU A 371 1.53 15.39 -9.00
C LEU A 371 2.86 16.11 -8.75
N ASP A 372 3.34 16.06 -7.51
CA ASP A 372 4.69 16.50 -7.17
C ASP A 372 5.75 15.48 -7.66
N ALA A 373 7.02 15.89 -7.71
CA ALA A 373 8.13 15.06 -8.18
C ALA A 373 8.64 14.04 -7.14
N PHE A 374 7.95 13.86 -6.01
CA PHE A 374 8.37 12.92 -4.97
C PHE A 374 7.85 11.50 -5.22
N ARG A 375 7.51 11.12 -6.46
CA ARG A 375 6.90 9.83 -6.81
C ARG A 375 7.87 8.98 -7.63
N MET A 376 8.50 7.99 -7.00
CA MET A 376 9.18 6.92 -7.74
C MET A 376 8.15 5.85 -8.09
N VAL A 377 7.92 5.61 -9.38
CA VAL A 377 6.96 4.61 -9.84
C VAL A 377 7.70 3.31 -10.11
N ALA A 378 7.31 2.22 -9.43
CA ALA A 378 7.84 0.87 -9.69
C ALA A 378 6.81 -0.03 -10.38
N ASN A 379 5.51 0.26 -10.20
CA ASN A 379 4.44 -0.58 -10.72
C ASN A 379 3.32 0.29 -11.33
N GLU A 380 2.90 -0.08 -12.55
CA GLU A 380 1.76 0.51 -13.28
C GLU A 380 0.45 -0.29 -13.08
N ASP A 381 0.51 -1.38 -12.31
CA ASP A 381 -0.66 -2.16 -11.91
C ASP A 381 -0.40 -2.82 -10.53
N PHE A 382 -1.40 -3.47 -9.98
CA PHE A 382 -1.31 -4.24 -8.74
C PHE A 382 -1.50 -5.73 -9.03
N GLN A 383 -1.07 -6.60 -8.12
CA GLN A 383 -1.17 -8.07 -8.24
C GLN A 383 -0.54 -8.68 -9.50
N ALA A 384 0.28 -7.93 -10.23
CA ALA A 384 0.96 -8.43 -11.41
C ALA A 384 2.07 -9.44 -11.05
N PRO A 385 2.37 -10.41 -11.95
CA PRO A 385 3.38 -11.44 -11.73
C PRO A 385 4.81 -10.88 -11.80
N PHE A 386 5.75 -11.62 -11.21
CA PHE A 386 7.18 -11.30 -11.33
C PHE A 386 7.81 -12.00 -12.52
N ILE A 387 8.93 -11.44 -12.99
CA ILE A 387 9.78 -12.11 -13.99
C ILE A 387 11.20 -12.19 -13.41
N PRO A 388 11.74 -13.39 -13.15
CA PRO A 388 11.05 -14.69 -13.18
C PRO A 388 10.02 -14.83 -12.05
N ASP A 389 9.12 -15.81 -12.16
CA ASP A 389 8.14 -16.11 -11.11
C ASP A 389 8.80 -16.55 -9.78
N LYS A 390 8.11 -16.20 -8.69
CA LYS A 390 8.43 -16.61 -7.33
C LYS A 390 7.84 -17.99 -7.04
N ARG A 391 8.58 -18.85 -6.32
CA ARG A 391 8.12 -20.23 -6.03
C ARG A 391 7.13 -20.29 -4.87
N TYR A 392 7.30 -19.40 -3.89
CA TYR A 392 6.45 -19.35 -2.70
C TYR A 392 5.56 -18.11 -2.70
N PHE A 393 4.44 -18.16 -1.96
CA PHE A 393 3.60 -16.98 -1.74
C PHE A 393 4.42 -15.75 -1.34
N ARG A 394 4.06 -14.60 -1.90
CA ARG A 394 4.71 -13.30 -1.63
C ARG A 394 4.38 -12.84 -0.21
N SER A 395 5.31 -12.11 0.38
CA SER A 395 5.05 -11.37 1.63
C SER A 395 4.03 -10.26 1.38
N ASP A 396 4.15 -9.59 0.24
CA ASP A 396 3.24 -8.60 -0.29
C ASP A 396 2.75 -9.04 -1.69
N PRO A 397 1.51 -9.55 -1.77
CA PRO A 397 0.96 -10.03 -3.03
C PRO A 397 0.41 -8.90 -3.93
N VAL A 398 0.49 -7.64 -3.51
CA VAL A 398 -0.16 -6.51 -4.21
C VAL A 398 0.86 -5.70 -5.02
N ASP A 399 1.90 -5.11 -4.42
CA ASP A 399 2.75 -4.13 -5.13
C ASP A 399 4.28 -4.17 -4.84
N ASN A 400 4.77 -4.94 -3.87
CA ASN A 400 6.22 -5.18 -3.68
C ASN A 400 7.09 -3.91 -3.48
N GLN A 401 6.59 -2.90 -2.79
CA GLN A 401 7.39 -1.68 -2.56
C GLN A 401 8.62 -1.92 -1.64
N ARG A 402 8.69 -3.07 -0.96
CA ARG A 402 9.75 -3.43 0.01
C ARG A 402 10.65 -4.58 -0.44
N GLY A 403 10.47 -5.05 -1.68
CA GLY A 403 11.18 -6.19 -2.25
C GLY A 403 10.70 -7.54 -1.72
N GLU A 404 10.87 -8.60 -2.48
CA GLU A 404 10.53 -9.99 -2.14
C GLU A 404 11.78 -10.86 -2.14
N VAL A 405 11.82 -11.86 -1.25
CA VAL A 405 12.96 -12.75 -1.09
C VAL A 405 12.48 -14.17 -0.81
N GLU A 406 13.12 -15.15 -1.44
CA GLU A 406 12.96 -16.56 -1.09
C GLU A 406 14.31 -17.29 -1.08
N ASP A 407 14.39 -18.37 -0.31
CA ASP A 407 15.44 -19.38 -0.40
C ASP A 407 14.85 -20.73 -0.86
N GLU A 408 15.65 -21.79 -0.85
CA GLU A 408 15.21 -23.15 -1.21
C GLU A 408 14.12 -23.72 -0.29
N ASN A 409 13.93 -23.15 0.90
CA ASN A 409 13.02 -23.63 1.93
C ASN A 409 11.72 -22.82 2.00
N GLY A 410 11.69 -21.59 1.48
CA GLY A 410 10.48 -20.79 1.51
C GLY A 410 10.65 -19.29 1.30
N ASN A 411 9.53 -18.59 1.46
CA ASN A 411 9.47 -17.14 1.52
C ASN A 411 10.22 -16.58 2.75
N ILE A 412 11.02 -15.53 2.55
CA ILE A 412 11.65 -14.77 3.63
C ILE A 412 10.79 -13.54 3.94
N TYR A 413 9.92 -13.68 4.94
CA TYR A 413 9.01 -12.62 5.36
C TYR A 413 9.75 -11.39 5.95
N PHE A 414 9.06 -10.26 6.04
CA PHE A 414 9.63 -8.97 6.46
C PHE A 414 10.33 -8.99 7.82
N ASP A 415 9.90 -9.83 8.77
CA ASP A 415 10.51 -9.93 10.10
C ASP A 415 11.88 -10.61 10.11
N LYS A 416 12.21 -11.40 9.08
CA LYS A 416 13.48 -12.13 8.95
C LYS A 416 14.54 -11.40 8.12
N ARG A 417 14.30 -10.12 7.84
CA ARG A 417 15.19 -9.28 7.02
C ARG A 417 15.11 -7.83 7.43
N LYS A 418 16.19 -7.10 7.18
CA LYS A 418 16.27 -5.66 7.40
C LYS A 418 16.20 -4.94 6.07
N LEU A 419 15.24 -4.03 5.95
CA LEU A 419 15.08 -3.14 4.80
C LEU A 419 15.76 -1.80 5.09
N LYS A 420 16.49 -1.27 4.11
CA LYS A 420 16.90 0.13 4.06
C LYS A 420 16.57 0.70 2.68
N LEU A 421 15.65 1.64 2.65
CA LEU A 421 15.44 2.54 1.52
C LEU A 421 16.29 3.78 1.73
N TYR A 422 16.90 4.32 0.67
CA TYR A 422 17.74 5.50 0.79
C TYR A 422 17.73 6.34 -0.48
N VAL A 423 17.79 7.65 -0.29
CA VAL A 423 18.09 8.63 -1.34
C VAL A 423 19.54 9.08 -1.15
N LYS A 424 20.31 9.13 -2.24
CA LYS A 424 21.67 9.70 -2.26
C LYS A 424 21.69 11.10 -2.85
N LYS A 425 20.81 11.36 -3.80
CA LYS A 425 20.78 12.60 -4.57
C LYS A 425 19.34 12.89 -4.98
N PHE A 426 18.90 14.13 -4.80
CA PHE A 426 17.62 14.64 -5.28
C PHE A 426 17.84 16.10 -5.66
N GLU A 427 18.09 16.36 -6.94
CA GLU A 427 18.50 17.68 -7.43
C GLU A 427 17.65 18.11 -8.61
N ARG A 428 17.26 19.39 -8.64
CA ARG A 428 16.60 20.00 -9.78
C ARG A 428 17.56 20.03 -10.96
N ILE A 429 17.08 19.64 -12.14
CA ILE A 429 17.84 19.64 -13.39
C ILE A 429 17.20 20.52 -14.47
N GLU A 430 15.91 20.85 -14.33
CA GLU A 430 15.16 21.78 -15.19
C GLU A 430 14.15 22.57 -14.35
#